data_AF-A0A379SI58-F1
#
_entry.id   AF-A0A379SI58-F1
#
_cell.length_a   1.000
_cell.length_b   1.000
_cell.length_c   1.000
_cell.angle_alpha   90.00
_cell.angle_beta   90.00
_cell.angle_gamma   90.00
#
_symmetry.space_group_name_H-M   'P 1'
#
loop_
_entity.id
_entity.type
_entity.pdbx_description
1 polymer ?
#
loop_
_entity_poly.entity_id
_entity_poly.type
_entity_poly.pdbx_seq_one_letter_code
_entity_poly.pdbx_strand_id
1 'polypeptide(L)'
;MAFPAISAVAEGYKVFAVIDASGTYSKMAQEITLARIVQAGVVPMDTAAVASEMQGTWNREDAAAWAEVYTQVFPAYQLLMESYSKAQDVVKNNERLDSQR
;
A
#
# COMPACT_ATOMS: atom_id res chain seq x y z
N MET A 1 4.04 -7.09 -17.67
CA MET A 1 5.04 -7.25 -16.59
C MET A 1 5.70 -8.64 -16.56
N ALA A 2 5.03 -9.73 -16.95
CA ALA A 2 5.56 -11.09 -16.76
C ALA A 2 6.88 -11.41 -17.49
N PHE A 3 7.03 -11.05 -18.78
CA PHE A 3 8.24 -11.39 -19.55
C PHE A 3 9.52 -10.77 -18.98
N PRO A 4 9.60 -9.44 -18.73
CA PRO A 4 10.80 -8.87 -18.11
C PRO A 4 11.02 -9.38 -16.68
N ALA A 5 9.95 -9.65 -15.91
CA ALA A 5 10.09 -10.17 -14.55
C ALA A 5 10.75 -11.56 -14.52
N ILE A 6 10.29 -12.48 -15.37
CA ILE A 6 10.86 -13.83 -15.47
C ILE A 6 12.31 -13.78 -15.98
N SER A 7 12.58 -12.93 -16.96
CA SER A 7 13.93 -12.76 -17.50
C SER A 7 14.91 -12.24 -16.44
N ALA A 8 14.50 -11.24 -15.65
CA ALA A 8 15.31 -10.70 -14.57
C ALA A 8 15.57 -11.74 -13.47
N VAL A 9 14.60 -12.60 -13.13
CA VAL A 9 14.88 -13.71 -12.20
C VAL A 9 15.92 -14.68 -12.79
N ALA A 10 15.82 -15.00 -14.09
CA ALA A 10 16.81 -15.85 -14.76
C ALA A 10 18.22 -15.22 -14.78
N GLU A 11 18.32 -13.89 -14.78
CA GLU A 11 19.58 -13.13 -14.63
C GLU A 11 20.07 -13.02 -13.17
N GLY A 12 19.34 -13.58 -12.20
CA GLY A 12 19.72 -13.62 -10.79
C GLY A 12 19.21 -12.46 -9.93
N TYR A 13 18.33 -11.61 -10.46
CA TYR A 13 17.71 -10.54 -9.67
C TYR A 13 16.60 -11.08 -8.76
N LYS A 14 16.45 -10.45 -7.59
CA LYS A 14 15.26 -10.62 -6.75
C LYS A 14 14.15 -9.71 -7.29
N VAL A 15 13.12 -10.31 -7.88
CA VAL A 15 12.06 -9.55 -8.55
C VAL A 15 10.79 -9.56 -7.70
N PHE A 16 10.23 -8.36 -7.51
CA PHE A 16 8.95 -8.15 -6.85
C PHE A 16 7.94 -7.58 -7.86
N ALA A 17 6.75 -8.14 -7.90
CA ALA A 17 5.71 -7.81 -8.87
C ALA A 17 4.53 -7.13 -8.19
N VAL A 18 4.29 -5.85 -8.50
CA VAL A 18 3.19 -5.05 -7.94
C VAL A 18 1.91 -5.30 -8.74
N ILE A 19 1.03 -6.15 -8.20
CA ILE A 19 -0.11 -6.72 -8.94
C ILE A 19 -1.27 -5.73 -9.09
N ASP A 20 -1.58 -4.96 -8.05
CA ASP A 20 -2.61 -3.92 -8.04
C ASP A 20 -2.25 -2.71 -8.93
N ALA A 21 -0.97 -2.56 -9.27
CA ALA A 21 -0.48 -1.59 -10.26
C ALA A 21 -0.25 -2.17 -11.67
N SER A 22 -0.67 -3.43 -11.92
CA SER A 22 -0.43 -4.14 -13.18
C SER A 22 -1.72 -4.68 -13.81
N GLY A 23 -2.14 -4.11 -14.95
CA GLY A 23 -3.37 -4.49 -15.64
C GLY A 23 -3.25 -5.64 -16.65
N THR A 24 -4.37 -6.31 -16.93
CA THR A 24 -4.57 -7.27 -18.02
C THR A 24 -6.05 -7.31 -18.45
N TYR A 25 -6.38 -8.07 -19.50
CA TYR A 25 -7.71 -8.05 -20.15
C TYR A 25 -8.79 -8.92 -19.47
N SER A 26 -8.43 -9.78 -18.51
CA SER A 26 -9.41 -10.55 -17.73
C SER A 26 -8.84 -11.06 -16.41
N LYS A 27 -9.73 -11.42 -15.48
CA LYS A 27 -9.33 -12.03 -14.20
C LYS A 27 -8.59 -13.35 -14.41
N MET A 28 -9.08 -14.20 -15.33
CA MET A 28 -8.42 -15.45 -15.68
C MET A 28 -7.00 -15.22 -16.22
N ALA A 29 -6.80 -14.21 -17.09
CA ALA A 29 -5.47 -13.87 -17.58
C ALA A 29 -4.53 -13.39 -16.47
N GLN A 30 -5.08 -12.65 -15.49
CA GLN A 30 -4.31 -12.21 -14.31
C GLN A 30 -3.88 -13.41 -13.46
N GLU A 31 -4.78 -14.34 -13.17
CA GLU A 31 -4.52 -15.54 -12.37
C GLU A 31 -3.49 -16.47 -13.04
N ILE A 32 -3.63 -16.70 -14.34
CA ILE A 32 -2.64 -17.46 -15.12
C ILE A 32 -1.28 -16.77 -15.06
N THR A 33 -1.24 -15.44 -15.22
CA THR A 33 0.01 -14.68 -15.15
C THR A 33 0.64 -14.77 -13.76
N LEU A 34 -0.15 -14.62 -12.69
CA LEU A 34 0.29 -14.73 -11.31
C LEU A 34 0.90 -16.12 -11.04
N ALA A 35 0.24 -17.19 -11.47
CA ALA A 35 0.76 -18.54 -11.34
C ALA A 35 2.11 -18.71 -12.04
N ARG A 36 2.26 -18.16 -13.26
CA ARG A 36 3.51 -18.24 -14.03
C ARG A 36 4.67 -17.51 -13.35
N ILE A 37 4.45 -16.28 -12.87
CA ILE A 37 5.53 -15.48 -12.27
C ILE A 37 5.96 -16.06 -10.92
N VAL A 38 5.01 -16.58 -10.12
CA VAL A 38 5.31 -17.25 -8.84
C VAL A 38 6.17 -18.50 -9.07
N GLN A 39 5.80 -19.34 -10.05
CA GLN A 39 6.59 -20.53 -10.40
C GLN A 39 8.00 -20.17 -10.90
N ALA A 40 8.16 -19.01 -11.52
CA ALA A 40 9.45 -18.50 -11.97
C ALA A 40 10.28 -17.86 -10.84
N GLY A 41 9.79 -17.78 -9.60
CA GLY A 41 10.52 -17.22 -8.46
C GLY A 41 10.31 -15.71 -8.24
N VAL A 42 9.36 -15.09 -8.93
CA VAL A 42 8.96 -13.70 -8.68
C VAL A 42 8.09 -13.62 -7.44
N VAL A 43 8.31 -12.62 -6.58
CA VAL A 43 7.50 -12.37 -5.38
C VAL A 43 6.33 -11.44 -5.72
N PRO A 44 5.07 -11.90 -5.73
CA PRO A 44 3.93 -11.02 -5.92
C PRO A 44 3.67 -10.20 -4.65
N MET A 45 3.39 -8.90 -4.83
CA MET A 45 3.02 -7.98 -3.76
C MET A 45 2.07 -6.89 -4.28
N ASP A 46 1.60 -6.02 -3.40
CA ASP A 46 0.79 -4.85 -3.74
C ASP A 46 1.52 -3.54 -3.41
N THR A 47 0.96 -2.41 -3.83
CA THR A 47 1.55 -1.08 -3.63
C THR A 47 1.76 -0.76 -2.15
N ALA A 48 0.84 -1.23 -1.30
CA ALA A 48 0.93 -1.02 0.13
C ALA A 48 2.07 -1.81 0.79
N ALA A 49 2.28 -3.05 0.37
CA ALA A 49 3.39 -3.88 0.81
C ALA A 49 4.72 -3.24 0.38
N VAL A 50 4.80 -2.65 -0.83
CA VAL A 50 6.00 -1.91 -1.26
C VAL A 50 6.29 -0.77 -0.30
N ALA A 51 5.29 0.09 -0.05
CA ALA A 51 5.44 1.20 0.90
C ALA A 51 5.83 0.72 2.30
N SER A 52 5.20 -0.36 2.77
CA SER A 52 5.42 -0.92 4.11
C SER A 52 6.78 -1.59 4.27
N GLU A 53 7.29 -2.27 3.24
CA GLU A 53 8.63 -2.86 3.26
C GLU A 53 9.72 -1.79 3.15
N MET A 54 9.51 -0.74 2.35
CA MET A 54 10.43 0.40 2.28
C MET A 54 10.45 1.20 3.59
N GLN A 55 9.28 1.39 4.20
CA GLN A 55 9.16 1.97 5.52
C GLN A 55 9.86 1.05 6.53
N GLY A 56 9.27 -0.10 6.85
CA GLY A 56 9.79 -1.08 7.81
C GLY A 56 9.42 -0.84 9.28
N THR A 57 9.12 0.41 9.71
CA THR A 57 8.67 0.72 11.08
C THR A 57 7.93 2.06 11.18
N TRP A 58 7.00 2.20 12.11
CA TRP A 58 6.41 3.52 12.42
C TRP A 58 7.24 4.32 13.42
N ASN A 59 8.19 3.69 14.13
CA ASN A 59 9.04 4.36 15.11
C ASN A 59 10.23 5.06 14.43
N ARG A 60 9.94 6.18 13.75
CA ARG A 60 10.88 6.98 12.97
C ARG A 60 10.46 8.45 12.94
N GLU A 61 11.41 9.35 12.74
CA GLU A 61 11.17 10.81 12.74
C GLU A 61 10.27 11.26 11.59
N ASP A 62 10.34 10.58 10.45
CA ASP A 62 9.59 10.86 9.22
C ASP A 62 8.25 10.12 9.15
N ALA A 63 7.74 9.56 10.26
CA ALA A 63 6.49 8.80 10.30
C ALA A 63 5.28 9.55 9.70
N ALA A 64 5.18 10.87 9.93
CA ALA A 64 4.09 11.68 9.37
C ALA A 64 4.14 11.74 7.84
N ALA A 65 5.33 11.86 7.24
CA ALA A 65 5.50 11.84 5.78
C ALA A 65 5.10 10.48 5.19
N TRP A 66 5.41 9.37 5.90
CA TRP A 66 4.90 8.06 5.50
C TRP A 66 3.38 7.97 5.58
N ALA A 67 2.76 8.52 6.62
CA ALA A 67 1.29 8.57 6.72
C ALA A 67 0.67 9.30 5.51
N GLU A 68 1.27 10.40 5.06
CA GLU A 68 0.87 11.09 3.83
C GLU A 68 0.98 10.19 2.59
N VAL A 69 2.06 9.43 2.43
CA VAL A 69 2.19 8.44 1.34
C VAL A 69 1.06 7.40 1.39
N TYR A 70 0.72 6.89 2.58
CA TYR A 70 -0.38 5.93 2.72
C TYR A 70 -1.74 6.50 2.35
N THR A 71 -1.98 7.82 2.46
CA THR A 71 -3.22 8.44 1.96
C THR A 71 -3.39 8.30 0.45
N GLN A 72 -2.27 8.24 -0.30
CA GLN A 72 -2.29 8.10 -1.76
C GLN A 72 -2.56 6.66 -2.19
N VAL A 73 -2.19 5.69 -1.36
CA VAL A 73 -2.45 4.25 -1.60
C VAL A 73 -3.83 3.85 -1.09
N PHE A 74 -4.24 4.41 0.04
CA PHE A 74 -5.49 4.09 0.73
C PHE A 74 -6.28 5.37 1.02
N PRO A 75 -7.24 5.76 0.17
CA PRO A 75 -8.05 6.97 0.40
C PRO A 75 -8.80 6.95 1.74
N ALA A 76 -9.22 5.77 2.22
CA ALA A 76 -9.86 5.63 3.52
C ALA A 76 -8.92 5.95 4.71
N TYR A 77 -7.60 5.87 4.52
CA TYR A 77 -6.63 6.21 5.55
C TYR A 77 -6.60 7.72 5.82
N GLN A 78 -6.83 8.53 4.79
CA GLN A 78 -7.01 9.97 4.96
C GLN A 78 -8.22 10.29 5.84
N LEU A 79 -9.35 9.65 5.59
CA LEU A 79 -10.57 9.83 6.39
C LEU A 79 -10.35 9.44 7.86
N LEU A 80 -9.58 8.37 8.11
CA LEU A 80 -9.19 7.97 9.46
C LEU A 80 -8.36 9.05 10.15
N MET A 81 -7.35 9.60 9.47
CA MET A 81 -6.48 10.64 10.01
C MET A 81 -7.25 11.93 10.32
N GLU A 82 -8.15 12.35 9.42
CA GLU A 82 -9.00 13.53 9.60
C GLU A 82 -9.95 13.36 10.79
N SER A 83 -10.61 12.20 10.88
CA SER A 83 -11.51 11.85 11.99
C SER A 83 -10.77 11.84 13.33
N TYR A 84 -9.59 11.22 13.39
CA TYR A 84 -8.76 11.20 14.59
C TYR A 84 -8.33 12.61 15.01
N SER A 85 -7.85 13.41 14.05
CA SER A 85 -7.40 14.79 14.33
C SER A 85 -8.53 15.63 14.89
N LYS A 86 -9.73 15.55 14.29
CA LYS A 86 -10.91 16.26 14.81
C LYS A 86 -11.30 15.79 16.21
N ALA A 87 -11.24 14.49 16.49
CA ALA A 87 -11.51 13.96 17.82
C ALA A 87 -10.52 14.49 18.88
N GLN A 88 -9.23 14.59 18.53
CA GLN A 88 -8.21 15.18 19.41
C GLN A 88 -8.45 16.67 19.67
N ASP A 89 -8.87 17.42 18.65
CA ASP A 89 -9.17 18.85 18.79
C ASP A 89 -10.36 19.10 19.72
N VAL A 90 -11.43 18.29 19.60
CA VAL A 90 -12.59 18.36 20.51
C VAL A 90 -12.16 18.17 21.96
N VAL A 91 -11.28 17.20 22.23
CA VAL A 91 -10.74 16.95 23.59
C VAL A 91 -9.86 18.10 24.07
N LYS A 92 -8.94 18.60 23.24
CA LYS A 92 -8.02 19.68 23.61
C LYS A 92 -8.73 21.00 23.87
N ASN A 93 -9.76 21.30 23.07
CA ASN A 93 -10.47 22.58 23.12
C ASN A 93 -11.74 22.52 24.00
N ASN A 94 -12.05 21.37 24.61
CA ASN A 94 -13.30 21.13 25.34
C ASN A 94 -14.54 21.54 24.54
N GLU A 95 -14.59 21.20 23.24
CA GLU A 95 -15.73 21.53 22.40
C GLU A 95 -17.00 20.81 22.90
N ARG A 96 -18.13 21.52 22.89
CA ARG A 96 -19.44 20.93 23.22
C ARG A 96 -19.79 19.88 22.16
N LEU A 97 -20.10 18.67 22.60
CA LEU A 97 -20.51 17.56 21.73
C LEU A 97 -21.68 17.99 20.84
N ASP A 98 -21.69 17.54 19.58
CA ASP A 98 -22.79 17.86 18.66
C ASP A 98 -24.14 17.33 19.16
N SER A 99 -24.16 16.23 19.91
CA SER A 99 -25.37 15.72 20.57
C SER A 99 -25.92 16.63 21.67
N GLN A 100 -25.09 17.56 22.16
CA GLN A 100 -25.46 18.52 23.18
C GLN A 100 -25.72 19.91 22.60
N ARG A 101 -25.46 20.17 21.31
CA ARG A 101 -25.81 21.44 20.66
C ARG A 101 -27.31 21.49 20.36
#